data_AF-K0IMQ5-F1
#
_entry.id   AF-K0IMQ5-F1
#
_cell.length_a   1.000
_cell.length_b   1.000
_cell.length_c   1.000
_cell.angle_alpha   90.00
_cell.angle_beta   90.00
_cell.angle_gamma   90.00
#
_symmetry.space_group_name_H-M   'P 1'
#
loop_
_entity.id
_entity.type
_entity.pdbx_description
1 polymer ?
#
loop_
_entity_poly.entity_id
_entity_poly.type
_entity_poly.pdbx_seq_one_letter_code
_entity_poly.pdbx_strand_id
1 'polypeptide(L)'
;MTFGNEYQFNAPSHSRNVRRKPRHGKFASKLWLRKNNKRQAFGNLTRLVYLGIDHVRNIIIDIARLSEHSVVTAIDSYAKGISSKKTIFEWSEQLRVLQDEVGDLAIELIACYQPVATDLRFIRSCMEIAYGFSRFGRYAYDIVDVLETMGSISECDKSAVLEMAKTARGDDTHERGDTSIQGQKCCRKAVPDGQHCGCALQKVFA
;
A
#
# COMPACT_ATOMS: atom_id res chain seq x y z
N MET A 1 -23.73 17.33 13.64
CA MET A 1 -23.21 18.26 12.62
C MET A 1 -22.72 17.44 11.44
N THR A 2 -23.59 17.27 10.46
CA THR A 2 -23.35 16.57 9.20
C THR A 2 -22.72 17.55 8.23
N PHE A 3 -21.52 17.26 7.75
CA PHE A 3 -20.99 17.88 6.53
C PHE A 3 -20.92 16.82 5.45
N GLY A 4 -21.96 16.81 4.61
CA GLY A 4 -21.76 16.50 3.20
C GLY A 4 -21.05 17.69 2.56
N ASN A 5 -20.11 17.40 1.66
CA ASN A 5 -20.12 17.98 0.31
C ASN A 5 -19.00 17.35 -0.53
N GLU A 6 -19.46 16.69 -1.60
CA GLU A 6 -18.94 16.79 -2.95
C GLU A 6 -17.42 16.82 -3.13
N TYR A 7 -16.85 15.63 -3.30
CA TYR A 7 -15.71 15.47 -4.20
C TYR A 7 -16.19 15.60 -5.65
N GLN A 8 -16.39 16.83 -6.11
CA GLN A 8 -16.39 17.11 -7.54
C GLN A 8 -14.95 17.02 -8.03
N PHE A 9 -14.62 15.87 -8.63
CA PHE A 9 -13.44 15.73 -9.47
C PHE A 9 -13.65 16.59 -10.72
N ASN A 10 -13.29 17.88 -10.62
CA ASN A 10 -13.22 18.76 -11.79
C ASN A 10 -12.06 18.30 -12.67
N ALA A 11 -12.38 17.42 -13.62
CA ALA A 11 -11.54 17.15 -14.76
C ALA A 11 -11.17 18.49 -15.43
N PRO A 12 -9.89 18.76 -15.73
CA PRO A 12 -9.52 19.97 -16.44
C PRO A 12 -10.17 19.91 -17.82
N SER A 13 -11.11 20.82 -18.05
CA SER A 13 -11.73 21.05 -19.35
C SER A 13 -10.61 21.22 -20.39
N HIS A 14 -10.67 20.35 -21.40
CA HIS A 14 -9.80 20.34 -22.55
C HIS A 14 -9.97 21.64 -23.36
N SER A 15 -9.41 22.75 -22.87
CA SER A 15 -9.21 23.95 -23.68
C SER A 15 -8.07 23.65 -24.65
N ARG A 16 -8.42 23.19 -25.85
CA ARG A 16 -7.54 23.18 -27.02
C ARG A 16 -7.19 24.63 -27.36
N ASN A 17 -6.22 25.18 -26.64
CA ASN A 17 -5.62 26.45 -26.96
C ASN A 17 -4.68 26.23 -28.16
N VAL A 18 -5.23 26.27 -29.37
CA VAL A 18 -4.48 26.18 -30.63
C VAL A 18 -3.64 27.45 -30.76
N ARG A 19 -2.47 27.48 -30.11
CA ARG A 19 -1.49 28.57 -30.28
C ARG A 19 -1.04 28.57 -31.73
N ARG A 20 -1.51 29.56 -32.49
CA ARG A 20 -1.14 29.80 -33.89
C ARG A 20 0.39 29.95 -34.00
N LYS A 21 1.00 29.32 -35.01
CA LYS A 21 2.44 29.48 -35.33
C LYS A 21 2.80 30.97 -35.46
N PRO A 22 3.96 31.40 -34.94
CA PRO A 22 4.43 32.78 -35.14
C PRO A 22 4.64 33.05 -36.64
N ARG A 23 4.06 34.15 -37.15
CA ARG A 23 4.00 34.45 -38.59
C ARG A 23 5.27 35.05 -39.19
N HIS A 24 6.26 35.49 -38.40
CA HIS A 24 7.47 36.10 -38.96
C HIS A 24 8.76 35.61 -38.28
N GLY A 25 9.72 35.23 -39.12
CA GLY A 25 11.10 34.84 -38.76
C GLY A 25 11.36 33.33 -38.80
N LYS A 26 12.15 32.85 -39.79
CA LYS A 26 12.59 31.43 -39.91
C LYS A 26 13.24 30.90 -38.61
N PHE A 27 13.88 31.78 -37.84
CA PHE A 27 14.45 31.48 -36.52
C PHE A 27 13.39 31.22 -35.44
N ALA A 28 12.35 32.06 -35.36
CA ALA A 28 11.24 31.90 -34.41
C ALA A 28 10.43 30.62 -34.70
N SER A 29 10.29 30.24 -35.98
CA SER A 29 9.61 29.01 -36.39
C SER A 29 10.35 27.75 -35.93
N LYS A 30 11.69 27.69 -36.08
CA LYS A 30 12.52 26.55 -35.62
C LYS A 30 12.54 26.43 -34.10
N LEU A 31 12.69 27.54 -33.39
CA LEU A 31 12.69 27.53 -31.91
C LEU A 31 11.32 27.12 -31.35
N TRP A 32 10.21 27.53 -31.99
CA TRP A 32 8.85 27.11 -31.63
C TRP A 32 8.61 25.62 -31.89
N LEU A 33 9.04 25.09 -33.05
CA LEU A 33 8.99 23.65 -33.34
C LEU A 33 9.81 22.84 -32.34
N ARG A 34 11.02 23.29 -31.99
CA ARG A 34 11.87 22.63 -30.99
C ARG A 34 11.26 22.67 -29.59
N LYS A 35 10.65 23.78 -29.19
CA LYS A 35 9.94 23.90 -27.90
C LYS A 35 8.67 23.03 -27.86
N ASN A 36 7.90 22.96 -28.94
CA ASN A 36 6.70 22.12 -28.99
C ASN A 36 7.04 20.63 -29.05
N ASN A 37 8.07 20.23 -29.79
CA ASN A 37 8.53 18.84 -29.81
C ASN A 37 9.05 18.39 -28.43
N LYS A 38 9.81 19.24 -27.72
CA LYS A 38 10.22 18.96 -26.33
C LYS A 38 9.04 18.86 -25.35
N ARG A 39 8.01 19.70 -25.50
CA ARG A 39 6.78 19.62 -24.67
C ARG A 39 5.98 18.35 -24.95
N GLN A 40 5.92 17.93 -26.22
CA GLN A 40 5.24 16.69 -26.61
C GLN A 40 5.99 15.44 -26.09
N ALA A 41 7.32 15.44 -26.15
CA ALA A 41 8.15 14.39 -25.56
C ALA A 41 8.00 14.32 -24.02
N PHE A 42 7.95 15.45 -23.34
CA PHE A 42 7.71 15.51 -21.89
C PHE A 42 6.31 14.98 -21.50
N GLY A 43 5.28 15.29 -22.30
CA GLY A 43 3.94 14.74 -22.12
C GLY A 43 3.88 13.21 -22.26
N ASN A 44 4.65 12.65 -23.21
CA ASN A 44 4.74 11.20 -23.39
C ASN A 44 5.51 10.51 -22.25
N LEU A 45 6.59 11.12 -21.76
CA LEU A 45 7.38 10.58 -20.65
C LEU A 45 6.57 10.50 -19.35
N THR A 46 5.81 11.57 -19.07
CA THR A 46 4.91 11.64 -17.91
C THR A 46 3.89 10.50 -17.94
N ARG A 47 3.32 10.20 -19.11
CA ARG A 47 2.33 9.14 -19.28
C ARG A 47 2.89 7.73 -19.02
N LEU A 48 4.15 7.48 -19.37
CA LEU A 48 4.81 6.19 -19.12
C LEU A 48 5.07 5.96 -17.64
N VAL A 49 5.52 6.99 -16.92
CA VAL A 49 5.71 6.95 -15.47
C VAL A 49 4.40 6.64 -14.75
N TYR A 50 3.32 7.35 -15.12
CA TYR A 50 2.01 7.12 -14.51
C TYR A 50 1.49 5.69 -14.75
N LEU A 51 1.76 5.10 -15.92
CA LEU A 51 1.38 3.72 -16.22
C LEU A 51 2.12 2.74 -15.31
N GLY A 52 3.43 2.89 -15.12
CA GLY A 52 4.18 2.00 -14.24
C GLY A 52 3.83 2.20 -12.76
N ILE A 53 3.56 3.43 -12.31
CA ILE A 53 3.04 3.67 -10.95
C ILE A 53 1.68 3.01 -10.74
N ASP A 54 0.80 3.06 -11.74
CA ASP A 54 -0.50 2.38 -11.68
C ASP A 54 -0.36 0.85 -11.65
N HIS A 55 0.61 0.31 -12.39
CA HIS A 55 0.92 -1.11 -12.34
C HIS A 55 1.39 -1.56 -10.95
N VAL A 56 2.34 -0.84 -10.34
CA VAL A 56 2.79 -1.09 -8.95
C VAL A 56 1.61 -1.02 -7.98
N ARG A 57 0.71 -0.04 -8.14
CA ARG A 57 -0.49 0.09 -7.30
C ARG A 57 -1.40 -1.15 -7.40
N ASN A 58 -1.63 -1.66 -8.60
CA ASN A 58 -2.49 -2.82 -8.81
C ASN A 58 -1.89 -4.07 -8.17
N ILE A 59 -0.58 -4.30 -8.34
CA ILE A 59 0.11 -5.43 -7.68
C ILE A 59 -0.01 -5.32 -6.16
N ILE A 60 0.15 -4.12 -5.58
CA ILE A 60 -0.01 -3.93 -4.13
C ILE A 60 -1.42 -4.31 -3.64
N ILE A 61 -2.47 -4.00 -4.40
CA ILE A 61 -3.84 -4.40 -4.07
C ILE A 61 -3.99 -5.93 -4.09
N ASP A 62 -3.36 -6.59 -5.06
CA ASP A 62 -3.40 -8.05 -5.19
C ASP A 62 -2.64 -8.74 -4.05
N ILE A 63 -1.44 -8.24 -3.71
CA ILE A 63 -0.66 -8.70 -2.55
C ILE A 63 -1.46 -8.51 -1.25
N ALA A 64 -2.14 -7.36 -1.08
CA ALA A 64 -2.94 -7.08 0.10
C ALA A 64 -4.05 -8.13 0.29
N ARG A 65 -4.83 -8.39 -0.77
CA ARG A 65 -5.91 -9.39 -0.76
C ARG A 65 -5.39 -10.79 -0.49
N LEU A 66 -4.29 -11.18 -1.14
CA LEU A 66 -3.70 -12.50 -0.96
C LEU A 66 -3.15 -12.69 0.46
N SER A 67 -2.55 -11.65 1.04
CA SER A 67 -2.02 -11.67 2.41
C SER A 67 -3.14 -11.80 3.45
N GLU A 68 -4.23 -11.05 3.28
CA GLU A 68 -5.42 -11.14 4.13
C GLU A 68 -6.01 -12.54 4.06
N HIS A 69 -6.24 -13.05 2.85
CA HIS A 69 -6.78 -14.39 2.62
C HIS A 69 -5.89 -15.49 3.26
N SER A 70 -4.57 -15.34 3.17
CA SER A 70 -3.61 -16.28 3.77
C SER A 70 -3.73 -16.32 5.29
N VAL A 71 -3.79 -15.15 5.95
CA VAL A 71 -3.91 -15.04 7.41
C VAL A 71 -5.26 -15.56 7.89
N VAL A 72 -6.36 -15.17 7.22
CA VAL A 72 -7.71 -15.64 7.57
C VAL A 72 -7.79 -17.17 7.47
N THR A 73 -7.25 -17.74 6.39
CA THR A 73 -7.24 -19.19 6.20
C THR A 73 -6.39 -19.90 7.25
N ALA A 74 -5.22 -19.36 7.61
CA ALA A 74 -4.38 -19.94 8.65
C ALA A 74 -5.08 -19.98 10.02
N ILE A 75 -5.79 -18.92 10.37
CA ILE A 75 -6.61 -18.86 11.60
C ILE A 75 -7.76 -19.86 11.54
N ASP A 76 -8.44 -19.99 10.40
CA ASP A 76 -9.53 -20.96 10.24
C ASP A 76 -9.02 -22.41 10.33
N SER A 77 -7.84 -22.69 9.76
CA SER A 77 -7.14 -23.97 9.90
C SER A 77 -6.83 -24.27 11.36
N TYR A 78 -6.37 -23.27 12.12
CA TYR A 78 -6.12 -23.40 13.56
C TYR A 78 -7.40 -23.66 14.37
N ALA A 79 -8.49 -22.95 14.07
CA ALA A 79 -9.78 -23.12 14.73
C ALA A 79 -10.33 -24.54 14.52
N LYS A 80 -10.34 -24.99 13.26
CA LYS A 80 -10.90 -26.29 12.85
C LYS A 80 -9.94 -27.47 13.11
N GLY A 81 -8.65 -27.20 13.30
CA GLY A 81 -7.62 -28.24 13.40
C GLY A 81 -7.35 -28.96 12.08
N ILE A 82 -7.65 -28.34 10.93
CA ILE A 82 -7.44 -28.91 9.60
C ILE A 82 -6.16 -28.31 9.01
N SER A 83 -5.22 -29.16 8.57
CA SER A 83 -3.97 -28.72 7.98
C SER A 83 -4.15 -28.27 6.53
N SER A 84 -4.11 -26.96 6.28
CA SER A 84 -4.05 -26.36 4.94
C SER A 84 -2.65 -25.85 4.59
N LYS A 85 -1.61 -26.58 5.06
CA LYS A 85 -0.21 -26.14 4.99
C LYS A 85 0.25 -25.91 3.55
N LYS A 86 -0.02 -26.86 2.66
CA LYS A 86 0.44 -26.80 1.26
C LYS A 86 -0.09 -25.54 0.55
N THR A 87 -1.38 -25.25 0.68
CA THR A 87 -2.00 -24.09 0.03
C THR A 87 -1.48 -22.77 0.59
N ILE A 88 -1.29 -22.69 1.92
CA ILE A 88 -0.77 -21.47 2.56
C ILE A 88 0.72 -21.27 2.22
N PHE A 89 1.49 -22.36 2.10
CA PHE A 89 2.87 -22.32 1.62
C PHE A 89 2.94 -21.75 0.20
N GLU A 90 2.11 -22.25 -0.71
CA GLU A 90 2.03 -21.76 -2.09
C GLU A 90 1.69 -20.26 -2.14
N TRP A 91 0.74 -19.78 -1.33
CA TRP A 91 0.44 -18.35 -1.24
C TRP A 91 1.57 -17.53 -0.61
N SER A 92 2.26 -18.05 0.40
CA SER A 92 3.42 -17.37 1.00
C SER A 92 4.55 -17.17 -0.02
N GLU A 93 4.76 -18.15 -0.90
CA GLU A 93 5.73 -18.08 -1.96
C GLU A 93 5.29 -17.11 -3.07
N GLN A 94 4.00 -17.12 -3.43
CA GLN A 94 3.43 -16.15 -4.37
C GLN A 94 3.58 -14.70 -3.84
N LEU A 95 3.33 -14.47 -2.55
CA LEU A 95 3.52 -13.15 -1.93
C LEU A 95 4.98 -12.69 -1.99
N ARG A 96 5.95 -13.61 -1.86
CA ARG A 96 7.38 -13.31 -2.01
C ARG A 96 7.70 -12.89 -3.45
N VAL A 97 7.22 -13.66 -4.44
CA VAL A 97 7.42 -13.36 -5.86
C VAL A 97 6.83 -11.99 -6.23
N LEU A 98 5.60 -11.70 -5.80
CA LEU A 98 4.96 -10.41 -6.07
C LEU A 98 5.69 -9.24 -5.38
N GLN A 99 6.25 -9.46 -4.19
CA GLN A 99 7.06 -8.46 -3.49
C GLN A 99 8.38 -8.16 -4.24
N ASP A 100 9.02 -9.18 -4.82
CA ASP A 100 10.20 -9.00 -5.65
C ASP A 100 9.85 -8.27 -6.96
N GLU A 101 8.73 -8.60 -7.60
CA GLU A 101 8.21 -7.92 -8.79
C GLU A 101 7.95 -6.42 -8.54
N VAL A 102 7.32 -6.07 -7.40
CA VAL A 102 7.15 -4.67 -6.99
C VAL A 102 8.50 -3.98 -6.83
N GLY A 103 9.48 -4.67 -6.26
CA GLY A 103 10.85 -4.15 -6.08
C GLY A 103 11.54 -3.84 -7.40
N ASP A 104 11.49 -4.78 -8.35
CA ASP A 104 12.10 -4.63 -9.67
C ASP A 104 11.46 -3.49 -10.47
N LEU A 105 10.12 -3.43 -10.51
CA LEU A 105 9.38 -2.35 -11.16
C LEU A 105 9.66 -1.00 -10.52
N ALA A 106 9.77 -0.94 -9.19
CA ALA A 106 10.10 0.28 -8.48
C ALA A 106 11.51 0.78 -8.82
N ILE A 107 12.50 -0.12 -8.86
CA ILE A 107 13.88 0.21 -9.23
C ILE A 107 13.93 0.69 -10.68
N GLU A 108 13.25 0.01 -11.60
CA GLU A 108 13.14 0.41 -13.01
C GLU A 108 12.56 1.81 -13.14
N LEU A 109 11.44 2.10 -12.45
CA LEU A 109 10.80 3.41 -12.46
C LEU A 109 11.73 4.52 -11.95
N ILE A 110 12.49 4.25 -10.90
CA ILE A 110 13.43 5.22 -10.32
C ILE A 110 14.59 5.47 -11.28
N ALA A 111 15.18 4.40 -11.82
CA ALA A 111 16.35 4.46 -12.69
C ALA A 111 16.05 5.14 -14.03
N CYS A 112 14.91 4.84 -14.65
CA CYS A 112 14.57 5.33 -15.98
C CYS A 112 14.01 6.75 -16.01
N TYR A 113 13.30 7.17 -14.96
CA TYR A 113 12.48 8.38 -15.04
C TYR A 113 12.83 9.47 -14.03
N GLN A 114 13.67 9.19 -13.02
CA GLN A 114 14.06 10.14 -11.98
C GLN A 114 12.84 10.90 -11.41
N PRO A 115 11.86 10.17 -10.84
CA PRO A 115 10.59 10.74 -10.41
C PRO A 115 10.78 11.87 -9.39
N VAL A 116 9.86 12.83 -9.40
CA VAL A 116 9.85 13.94 -8.45
C VAL A 116 9.59 13.40 -7.03
N ALA A 117 10.03 14.14 -6.00
CA ALA A 117 10.03 13.69 -4.61
C ALA A 117 8.69 13.10 -4.09
N THR A 118 7.54 13.52 -4.62
CA THR A 118 6.23 12.95 -4.25
C THR A 118 6.06 11.53 -4.78
N ASP A 119 6.34 11.31 -6.06
CA ASP A 119 6.20 10.02 -6.71
C ASP A 119 7.27 9.03 -6.22
N LEU A 120 8.49 9.53 -5.95
CA LEU A 120 9.55 8.74 -5.34
C LEU A 120 9.16 8.23 -3.94
N ARG A 121 8.54 9.09 -3.11
CA ARG A 121 8.03 8.67 -1.79
C ARG A 121 6.91 7.65 -1.93
N PHE A 122 6.02 7.81 -2.90
CA PHE A 122 4.95 6.84 -3.15
C PHE A 122 5.51 5.47 -3.54
N ILE A 123 6.42 5.41 -4.52
CA ILE A 123 7.07 4.17 -4.96
C ILE A 123 7.81 3.50 -3.80
N ARG A 124 8.56 4.27 -3.01
CA ARG A 124 9.25 3.74 -1.82
C ARG A 124 8.26 3.15 -0.81
N SER A 125 7.18 3.85 -0.49
CA SER A 125 6.14 3.34 0.41
C SER A 125 5.53 2.05 -0.11
N CYS A 126 5.29 1.92 -1.42
CA CYS A 126 4.79 0.68 -2.02
C CYS A 126 5.75 -0.50 -1.78
N MET A 127 7.07 -0.31 -1.97
CA MET A 127 8.05 -1.36 -1.68
C MET A 127 8.02 -1.82 -0.21
N GLU A 128 7.96 -0.87 0.73
CA GLU A 128 7.91 -1.15 2.17
C GLU A 128 6.60 -1.87 2.56
N ILE A 129 5.48 -1.48 1.96
CA ILE A 129 4.17 -2.12 2.15
C ILE A 129 4.17 -3.55 1.59
N ALA A 130 4.70 -3.77 0.38
CA ALA A 130 4.82 -5.11 -0.21
C ALA A 130 5.63 -6.05 0.68
N TYR A 131 6.74 -5.56 1.24
CA TYR A 131 7.51 -6.31 2.24
C TYR A 131 6.68 -6.63 3.48
N GLY A 132 5.90 -5.68 4.00
CA GLY A 132 4.99 -5.93 5.12
C GLY A 132 4.01 -7.07 4.84
N PHE A 133 3.43 -7.12 3.65
CA PHE A 133 2.50 -8.19 3.27
C PHE A 133 3.17 -9.55 3.07
N SER A 134 4.38 -9.60 2.50
CA SER A 134 5.11 -10.88 2.38
C SER A 134 5.45 -11.47 3.74
N ARG A 135 5.67 -10.62 4.76
CA ARG A 135 5.83 -11.04 6.15
C ARG A 135 4.55 -11.64 6.74
N PHE A 136 3.37 -11.07 6.46
CA PHE A 136 2.11 -11.67 6.90
C PHE A 136 1.86 -13.04 6.29
N GLY A 137 2.20 -13.22 5.00
CA GLY A 137 2.15 -14.54 4.36
C GLY A 137 3.05 -15.57 5.05
N ARG A 138 4.27 -15.17 5.42
CA ARG A 138 5.20 -16.04 6.18
C ARG A 138 4.66 -16.39 7.56
N TYR A 139 4.13 -15.43 8.30
CA TYR A 139 3.54 -15.71 9.61
C TYR A 139 2.32 -16.64 9.52
N ALA A 140 1.51 -16.51 8.45
CA ALA A 140 0.41 -17.43 8.19
C ALA A 140 0.91 -18.87 7.96
N TYR A 141 2.01 -19.04 7.22
CA TYR A 141 2.66 -20.33 7.05
C TYR A 141 3.21 -20.88 8.37
N ASP A 142 3.91 -20.05 9.15
CA ASP A 142 4.48 -20.46 10.44
C ASP A 142 3.39 -20.95 11.42
N ILE A 143 2.21 -20.31 11.44
CA ILE A 143 1.05 -20.76 12.24
C ILE A 143 0.65 -22.19 11.89
N VAL A 144 0.56 -22.50 10.60
CA VAL A 144 0.09 -23.82 10.13
C VAL A 144 1.20 -24.87 10.22
N ASP A 145 2.46 -24.47 10.08
CA ASP A 145 3.61 -25.36 10.30
C ASP A 145 3.68 -25.81 11.77
N VAL A 146 3.48 -24.88 12.71
CA VAL A 146 3.40 -25.19 14.14
C VAL A 146 2.17 -26.07 14.45
N LEU A 147 1.02 -25.78 13.83
CA LEU A 147 -0.19 -26.60 13.99
C LEU A 147 0.03 -28.05 13.55
N GLU A 148 0.68 -28.26 12.40
CA GLU A 148 0.98 -29.61 11.90
C GLU A 148 2.02 -30.32 12.78
N THR A 149 3.04 -29.59 13.25
CA THR A 149 4.08 -30.13 14.13
C THR A 149 3.52 -30.55 15.49
N MET A 150 2.58 -29.77 16.05
CA MET A 150 1.95 -30.08 17.33
C MET A 150 0.87 -31.18 17.24
N GLY A 151 0.32 -31.45 16.05
CA GLY A 151 -0.69 -32.49 15.86
C GLY A 151 -2.07 -32.10 16.42
N SER A 152 -2.76 -33.03 17.08
CA SER A 152 -4.15 -32.85 17.52
C SER A 152 -4.29 -31.85 18.68
N ILE A 153 -4.54 -30.58 18.37
CA ILE A 153 -4.83 -29.49 19.32
C ILE A 153 -6.33 -29.47 19.71
N SER A 154 -6.99 -30.63 19.78
CA SER A 154 -8.43 -30.70 20.11
C SER A 154 -8.71 -30.40 21.59
N GLU A 155 -7.76 -30.69 22.48
CA GLU A 155 -7.92 -30.56 23.93
C GLU A 155 -7.37 -29.25 24.51
N CYS A 156 -6.68 -28.44 23.70
CA CYS A 156 -6.12 -27.16 24.15
C CYS A 156 -7.17 -26.06 24.19
N ASP A 157 -7.02 -25.14 25.15
CA ASP A 157 -7.78 -23.89 25.17
C ASP A 157 -7.32 -22.98 24.01
N LYS A 158 -8.26 -22.69 23.10
CA LYS A 158 -8.03 -21.83 21.91
C LYS A 158 -8.57 -20.42 22.11
N SER A 159 -9.21 -20.13 23.25
CA SER A 159 -9.95 -18.88 23.48
C SER A 159 -9.08 -17.65 23.27
N ALA A 160 -7.89 -17.61 23.86
CA ALA A 160 -6.97 -16.49 23.75
C ALA A 160 -6.55 -16.19 22.30
N VAL A 161 -6.28 -17.22 21.49
CA VAL A 161 -5.87 -17.06 20.09
C VAL A 161 -7.05 -16.60 19.24
N LEU A 162 -8.25 -17.11 19.50
CA LEU A 162 -9.46 -16.74 18.78
C LEU A 162 -9.92 -15.30 19.08
N GLU A 163 -9.78 -14.82 20.33
CA GLU A 163 -10.04 -13.41 20.65
C GLU A 163 -9.06 -12.49 19.91
N MET A 164 -7.77 -12.81 19.94
CA MET A 164 -6.76 -12.05 19.17
C MET A 164 -7.03 -12.06 17.66
N ALA A 165 -7.52 -13.18 17.14
CA ALA A 165 -7.90 -13.31 15.74
C ALA A 165 -9.08 -12.40 15.35
N LYS A 166 -10.08 -12.21 16.23
CA LYS A 166 -11.20 -11.28 15.98
C LYS A 166 -10.72 -9.84 15.81
N THR A 167 -9.84 -9.39 16.71
CA THR A 167 -9.22 -8.06 16.61
C THR A 167 -8.38 -7.92 15.34
N ALA A 168 -7.62 -8.96 14.97
CA ALA A 168 -6.81 -8.94 13.76
C ALA A 168 -7.65 -8.89 12.47
N ARG A 169 -8.84 -9.49 12.47
CA ARG A 169 -9.81 -9.43 11.35
C ARG A 169 -10.53 -8.08 11.26
N GLY A 170 -10.51 -7.29 12.33
CA GLY A 170 -11.29 -6.05 12.42
C GLY A 170 -12.78 -6.29 12.64
N ASP A 171 -13.17 -7.50 13.10
CA ASP A 171 -14.54 -7.90 13.44
C ASP A 171 -15.00 -7.31 14.79
N ASP A 172 -14.50 -6.13 15.18
CA ASP A 172 -14.85 -5.49 16.44
C ASP A 172 -16.33 -5.05 16.39
N THR A 173 -17.20 -5.96 16.84
CA THR A 173 -18.48 -5.61 17.45
C THR A 173 -18.15 -4.73 18.65
N HIS A 174 -18.34 -3.44 18.44
CA HIS A 174 -18.19 -2.42 19.48
C HIS A 174 -19.23 -2.65 20.59
N GLU A 175 -18.95 -3.53 21.55
CA GLU A 175 -19.39 -3.30 22.92
C GLU A 175 -18.34 -2.43 23.60
N ARG A 176 -18.73 -1.18 23.87
CA ARG A 176 -17.95 -0.18 24.59
C ARG A 176 -17.82 -0.62 26.07
N GLY A 177 -17.02 -1.65 26.34
CA GLY A 177 -16.55 -1.97 27.68
C GLY A 177 -15.31 -1.15 27.96
N ASP A 178 -15.44 -0.09 28.76
CA ASP A 178 -14.31 0.68 29.28
C ASP A 178 -13.46 -0.20 30.21
N THR A 179 -12.55 -1.00 29.66
CA THR A 179 -11.41 -1.51 30.41
C THR A 179 -10.15 -0.80 29.93
N SER A 180 -9.71 0.13 30.76
CA SER A 180 -8.44 0.83 30.72
C SER A 180 -7.28 -0.11 30.37
N ILE A 181 -6.86 -0.11 29.11
CA ILE A 181 -5.49 -0.43 28.74
C ILE A 181 -4.89 0.87 28.18
N GLN A 182 -4.01 1.44 29.01
CA GLN A 182 -3.14 2.56 28.69
C GLN A 182 -2.24 2.14 27.51
N GLY A 183 -2.61 2.48 26.28
CA GLY A 183 -1.76 2.15 25.14
C GLY A 183 -2.36 2.50 23.80
N GLN A 184 -1.94 3.64 23.26
CA GLN A 184 -2.03 3.98 21.83
C GLN A 184 -3.43 4.20 21.24
N LYS A 185 -4.03 5.33 21.61
CA LYS A 185 -4.96 6.01 20.69
C LYS A 185 -4.12 6.63 19.56
N CYS A 186 -4.08 5.95 18.42
CA CYS A 186 -3.50 6.48 17.20
C CYS A 186 -4.32 7.72 16.75
N CYS A 187 -3.79 8.91 17.08
CA CYS A 187 -4.13 10.25 16.61
C CYS A 187 -5.50 10.44 15.92
N ARG A 188 -6.60 10.45 16.69
CA ARG A 188 -7.80 11.24 16.37
C ARG A 188 -8.37 11.86 17.62
N LYS A 189 -7.68 12.86 18.19
CA LYS A 189 -8.34 13.91 18.94
C LYS A 189 -7.70 15.24 18.58
N ALA A 190 -8.54 16.15 18.10
CA ALA A 190 -8.20 17.54 17.83
C ALA A 190 -7.52 18.16 19.06
N VAL A 191 -6.38 18.81 18.85
CA VAL A 191 -5.74 19.67 19.85
C VAL A 191 -6.41 21.04 19.74
N PRO A 192 -7.05 21.58 20.81
CA PRO A 192 -7.46 22.97 20.82
C PRO A 192 -6.23 23.87 20.95
N ASP A 193 -6.27 24.94 20.16
CA ASP A 193 -5.34 26.06 20.02
C ASP A 193 -4.18 26.18 21.03
N GLY A 194 -2.95 26.13 20.51
CA GLY A 194 -1.86 26.92 21.10
C GLY A 194 -0.56 26.25 21.54
N GLN A 195 -0.23 25.02 21.14
CA GLN A 195 1.13 24.46 21.38
C GLN A 195 1.64 23.63 20.19
N HIS A 196 2.86 23.94 19.75
CA HIS A 196 3.54 23.35 18.60
C HIS A 196 3.69 21.82 18.72
N CYS A 197 3.28 21.08 17.67
CA CYS A 197 3.67 19.68 17.48
C CYS A 197 5.16 19.61 17.10
N GLY A 198 6.03 19.49 18.11
CA GLY A 198 7.39 19.02 17.91
C GLY A 198 7.38 17.52 17.63
N CYS A 199 7.66 17.14 16.38
CA CYS A 199 7.91 15.75 15.97
C CYS A 199 9.16 15.22 16.70
N ALA A 200 8.98 14.58 17.85
CA ALA A 200 10.05 13.83 18.51
C ALA A 200 10.21 12.46 17.82
N LEU A 201 10.82 12.50 16.64
CA LEU A 201 11.30 11.33 15.91
C LEU A 201 12.76 11.11 16.33
N GLN A 202 13.00 10.70 17.59
CA GLN A 202 14.33 10.24 18.00
C GLN A 202 14.27 9.42 19.28
N LYS A 203 14.28 8.09 19.13
CA LYS A 203 14.90 7.07 20.01
C LYS A 203 14.48 5.66 19.58
N VAL A 204 14.95 5.22 18.41
CA VAL A 204 15.05 3.77 18.08
C VAL A 204 16.43 3.45 17.44
N PHE A 205 17.38 4.38 17.48
CA PHE A 205 18.79 4.08 17.20
C PHE A 205 19.67 4.89 18.16
N ALA A 206 19.91 4.32 19.33
CA ALA A 206 21.05 4.57 20.21
C ALA A 206 21.24 3.33 21.07
#